data_AF-A0A2C9W0U4-F1
#
_entry.id   AF-A0A2C9W0U4-F1
#
_cell.length_a   1.000
_cell.length_b   1.000
_cell.length_c   1.000
_cell.angle_alpha   90.00
_cell.angle_beta   90.00
_cell.angle_gamma   90.00
#
_symmetry.space_group_name_H-M   'P 1'
#
loop_
_entity.id
_entity.type
_entity.pdbx_description
1 polymer ?
#
loop_
_entity_poly.entity_id
_entity_poly.type
_entity_poly.pdbx_seq_one_letter_code
_entity_poly.pdbx_strand_id
1 'polypeptide(L)'
;MDNRNVVVCDNGTGYVKCGFAGENFPTSVFPCVVGRPMLRYEESLMEEQLKDIVVGEACADLRHQLDISYPVNNGIIQNWDDMGHVWDHAFFNELKVDPTACKILLTDPPLNPSKNREKMVETMFETYNFAGVFIQIQAVLTLYAQGLLTGLVIDSGDGVTHVVPVVDGYSFPHLTKRMNVAGRHITSYLVDLLSRRGYAMNRTADFETVREIKEKLCYISYDYKREYQLGLETTILVKNYTLPDGRVIKVGTERFQAPEALFTPDLIDVEGDGMADMVFRCIQEMDIDNRMMLYQHIVLSGGSTMYPGLPSRLEKEILDRYLEVVLKGNKDGLKKLRLRIEDPPRRKHMVYLGGAVLAGIMKDAPEFWISREDYLEEGTACLNKCG
;
A
#
# COMPACT_ATOMS: atom_id res chain seq x y z
N MET A 1 -12.18 -27.31 -12.30
CA MET A 1 -12.59 -26.98 -10.92
C MET A 1 -12.58 -25.47 -10.82
N ASP A 2 -13.71 -24.87 -10.48
CA ASP A 2 -13.97 -23.45 -10.73
C ASP A 2 -13.22 -22.56 -9.73
N ASN A 3 -12.09 -21.96 -10.13
CA ASN A 3 -11.32 -21.06 -9.27
C ASN A 3 -12.04 -19.73 -8.98
N ARG A 4 -13.20 -19.50 -9.62
CA ARG A 4 -14.02 -18.30 -9.43
C ARG A 4 -14.83 -18.25 -8.14
N ASN A 5 -14.79 -19.30 -7.32
CA ASN A 5 -15.56 -19.35 -6.07
C ASN A 5 -14.80 -18.79 -4.85
N VAL A 6 -13.56 -18.36 -5.00
CA VAL A 6 -12.78 -17.76 -3.92
C VAL A 6 -12.27 -16.40 -4.36
N VAL A 7 -12.78 -15.36 -3.71
CA VAL A 7 -12.45 -13.96 -3.96
C VAL A 7 -11.31 -13.54 -3.04
N VAL A 8 -10.38 -12.74 -3.55
CA VAL A 8 -9.32 -12.09 -2.78
C VAL A 8 -9.50 -10.59 -2.93
N CYS A 9 -9.52 -9.87 -1.80
CA CYS A 9 -9.71 -8.42 -1.80
C CYS A 9 -8.70 -7.73 -0.85
N ASP A 10 -7.80 -6.95 -1.46
CA ASP A 10 -6.85 -6.07 -0.77
C ASP A 10 -7.41 -4.64 -0.68
N ASN A 11 -7.86 -4.27 0.52
CA ASN A 11 -8.46 -2.97 0.82
C ASN A 11 -7.38 -1.90 1.06
N GLY A 12 -6.72 -1.45 -0.01
CA GLY A 12 -5.71 -0.41 0.09
C GLY A 12 -6.29 1.00 0.25
N THR A 13 -5.59 1.87 1.00
CA THR A 13 -5.97 3.29 1.22
C THR A 13 -6.13 4.12 -0.06
N GLY A 14 -5.32 3.82 -1.08
CA GLY A 14 -5.40 4.50 -2.38
C GLY A 14 -6.19 3.68 -3.40
N TYR A 15 -5.94 2.36 -3.44
CA TYR A 15 -6.48 1.46 -4.44
C TYR A 15 -6.92 0.15 -3.81
N VAL A 16 -8.13 -0.27 -4.15
CA VAL A 16 -8.61 -1.63 -3.93
C VAL A 16 -8.07 -2.51 -5.04
N LYS A 17 -7.56 -3.69 -4.68
CA LYS A 17 -7.25 -4.73 -5.68
C LYS A 17 -8.05 -5.97 -5.35
N CYS A 18 -8.87 -6.41 -6.30
CA CYS A 18 -9.70 -7.58 -6.12
C CYS A 18 -9.59 -8.53 -7.32
N GLY A 19 -9.89 -9.80 -7.08
CA GLY A 19 -9.88 -10.85 -8.08
C GLY A 19 -10.03 -12.22 -7.47
N PHE A 20 -9.56 -13.24 -8.16
CA PHE A 20 -9.81 -14.64 -7.78
C PHE A 20 -8.55 -15.36 -7.30
N ALA A 21 -8.77 -16.39 -6.48
CA ALA A 21 -7.72 -17.29 -6.02
C ALA A 21 -6.98 -17.95 -7.21
N GLY A 22 -5.65 -18.04 -7.10
CA GLY A 22 -4.79 -18.60 -8.14
C GLY A 22 -4.51 -17.68 -9.33
N GLU A 23 -5.06 -16.46 -9.37
CA GLU A 23 -4.74 -15.49 -10.41
C GLU A 23 -3.40 -14.78 -10.15
N ASN A 24 -2.62 -14.59 -11.22
CA ASN A 24 -1.31 -13.94 -11.14
C ASN A 24 -1.38 -12.41 -11.09
N PHE A 25 -2.53 -11.84 -11.45
CA PHE A 25 -2.80 -10.41 -11.46
C PHE A 25 -4.19 -10.17 -10.88
N PRO A 26 -4.42 -9.06 -10.17
CA PRO A 26 -5.77 -8.69 -9.77
C PRO A 26 -6.65 -8.50 -10.99
N THR A 27 -7.86 -9.03 -10.95
CA THR A 27 -8.86 -8.88 -12.02
C THR A 27 -9.21 -7.40 -12.18
N SER A 28 -9.36 -6.68 -11.07
CA SER A 28 -9.64 -5.25 -11.05
C SER A 28 -8.79 -4.51 -10.02
N VAL A 29 -8.37 -3.30 -10.39
CA VAL A 29 -7.66 -2.36 -9.54
C VAL A 29 -8.30 -1.00 -9.76
N PHE A 30 -8.93 -0.45 -8.73
CA PHE A 30 -9.62 0.83 -8.83
C PHE A 30 -9.36 1.71 -7.58
N PRO A 31 -9.47 3.05 -7.71
CA PRO A 31 -9.27 3.95 -6.58
C PRO A 31 -10.29 3.72 -5.45
N CYS A 32 -9.83 3.71 -4.20
CA CYS A 32 -10.69 3.57 -3.02
C CYS A 32 -11.33 4.93 -2.68
N VAL A 33 -12.30 5.34 -3.50
CA VAL A 33 -12.98 6.65 -3.42
C VAL A 33 -14.47 6.52 -3.65
N VAL A 34 -15.24 7.34 -2.94
CA VAL A 34 -16.69 7.47 -3.11
C VAL A 34 -16.99 8.93 -3.41
N GLY A 35 -17.72 9.17 -4.49
CA GLY A 35 -18.14 10.49 -4.94
C GLY A 35 -19.64 10.66 -4.82
N ARG A 36 -20.08 11.77 -4.23
CA ARG A 36 -21.50 12.17 -4.15
C ARG A 36 -21.73 13.44 -4.96
N PRO A 37 -22.78 13.54 -5.79
CA PRO A 37 -23.08 14.75 -6.53
C PRO A 37 -23.20 15.97 -5.61
N MET A 38 -22.52 17.07 -5.95
CA MET A 38 -22.71 18.32 -5.24
C MET A 38 -24.10 18.89 -5.60
N LEU A 39 -24.92 19.18 -4.58
CA LEU A 39 -26.29 19.72 -4.66
C LEU A 39 -26.50 20.91 -5.63
N ARG A 40 -25.45 21.59 -6.08
CA ARG A 40 -25.53 22.75 -6.99
C ARG A 40 -25.69 22.38 -8.48
N TYR A 41 -25.62 21.10 -8.85
CA TYR A 41 -25.74 20.65 -10.24
C TYR A 41 -27.12 20.08 -10.62
N GLU A 42 -28.07 20.00 -9.67
CA GLU A 42 -29.46 19.58 -9.96
C GLU A 42 -30.19 20.52 -10.96
N GLU A 43 -29.66 21.72 -11.22
CA GLU A 43 -30.23 22.68 -12.17
C GLU A 43 -29.62 22.66 -13.59
N SER A 44 -28.55 21.88 -13.86
CA SER A 44 -27.92 21.89 -15.20
C SER A 44 -28.39 20.76 -16.10
N LEU A 45 -29.37 21.09 -16.97
CA LEU A 45 -29.58 20.67 -18.37
C LEU A 45 -28.76 19.49 -18.97
N MET A 46 -28.69 18.32 -18.33
CA MET A 46 -28.20 17.08 -18.94
C MET A 46 -29.21 15.96 -18.67
N GLU A 47 -29.60 15.24 -19.72
CA GLU A 47 -30.59 14.14 -19.70
C GLU A 47 -30.10 12.84 -19.04
N GLU A 48 -28.84 12.79 -18.60
CA GLU A 48 -28.29 11.65 -17.87
C GLU A 48 -28.49 11.85 -16.36
N GLN A 49 -29.33 11.02 -15.75
CA GLN A 49 -29.42 10.91 -14.29
C GLN A 49 -28.06 10.49 -13.74
N LEU A 50 -27.31 11.45 -13.18
CA LEU A 50 -26.14 11.16 -12.36
C LEU A 50 -26.58 10.19 -11.26
N LYS A 51 -25.88 9.05 -11.14
CA LYS A 51 -26.10 8.13 -10.03
C LYS A 51 -25.82 8.88 -8.72
N ASP A 52 -26.66 8.63 -7.71
CA ASP A 52 -26.53 9.24 -6.38
C ASP A 52 -25.15 9.00 -5.74
N ILE A 53 -24.50 7.89 -6.13
CA ILE A 53 -23.19 7.48 -5.64
C ILE A 53 -22.35 6.97 -6.82
N VAL A 54 -21.15 7.53 -6.94
CA VAL A 54 -20.12 7.11 -7.90
C VAL A 54 -18.95 6.54 -7.11
N VAL A 55 -18.32 5.47 -7.60
CA VAL A 55 -17.19 4.80 -6.94
C VAL A 55 -16.09 4.53 -7.96
N GLY A 56 -14.83 4.57 -7.51
CA GLY A 56 -13.69 4.14 -8.33
C GLY A 56 -13.25 5.15 -9.38
N GLU A 57 -12.90 4.67 -10.58
CA GLU A 57 -12.34 5.49 -11.65
C GLU A 57 -13.31 6.56 -12.15
N ALA A 58 -14.63 6.27 -12.14
CA ALA A 58 -15.65 7.23 -12.53
C ALA A 58 -15.66 8.49 -11.65
N CYS A 59 -15.15 8.43 -10.41
CA CYS A 59 -14.97 9.59 -9.56
C CYS A 59 -13.85 10.53 -10.04
N ALA A 60 -12.86 10.01 -10.77
CA ALA A 60 -11.77 10.82 -11.32
C ALA A 60 -12.28 11.67 -12.49
N ASP A 61 -13.10 11.09 -13.36
CA ASP A 61 -13.66 11.77 -14.54
C ASP A 61 -14.64 12.89 -14.13
N LEU A 62 -15.48 12.61 -13.14
CA LEU A 62 -16.53 13.51 -12.65
C LEU A 62 -16.11 14.31 -11.40
N ARG A 63 -14.80 14.36 -11.09
CA ARG A 63 -14.26 14.98 -9.86
C ARG A 63 -14.73 16.41 -9.61
N HIS A 64 -14.98 17.18 -10.68
CA HIS A 64 -15.42 18.57 -10.59
C HIS A 64 -16.90 18.74 -10.20
N GLN A 65 -17.69 17.66 -10.27
CA GLN A 65 -19.13 17.63 -9.96
C GLN A 65 -19.44 16.87 -8.67
N LEU A 66 -18.44 16.13 -8.14
CA LEU A 66 -18.60 15.22 -7.01
C LEU A 66 -17.85 15.74 -5.78
N ASP A 67 -18.49 15.63 -4.62
CA ASP A 67 -17.81 15.67 -3.33
C ASP A 67 -17.22 14.29 -3.03
N ILE A 68 -15.89 14.23 -2.83
CA ILE A 68 -15.13 12.97 -2.77
C ILE A 68 -14.74 12.65 -1.33
N SER A 69 -15.13 11.46 -0.87
CA SER A 69 -14.68 10.87 0.39
C SER A 69 -13.76 9.67 0.17
N TYR A 70 -12.89 9.43 1.15
CA TYR A 70 -11.98 8.29 1.19
C TYR A 70 -12.32 7.44 2.43
N PRO A 71 -12.92 6.25 2.28
CA PRO A 71 -13.38 5.45 3.42
C PRO A 71 -12.23 4.90 4.26
N VAL A 72 -11.09 4.67 3.62
CA VAL A 72 -9.88 4.15 4.25
C VAL A 72 -8.87 5.29 4.40
N ASN A 73 -8.38 5.49 5.62
CA ASN A 73 -7.32 6.46 5.91
C ASN A 73 -6.15 5.78 6.63
N ASN A 74 -4.95 5.92 6.09
CA ASN A 74 -3.71 5.31 6.59
C ASN A 74 -3.86 3.82 6.96
N GLY A 75 -4.45 3.05 6.04
CA GLY A 75 -4.73 1.62 6.16
C GLY A 75 -6.04 1.27 6.89
N ILE A 76 -6.60 2.16 7.70
CA ILE A 76 -7.73 1.85 8.58
C ILE A 76 -9.04 2.37 8.00
N ILE A 77 -10.07 1.54 8.00
CA ILE A 77 -11.45 1.94 7.62
C ILE A 77 -11.97 2.91 8.69
N GLN A 78 -12.36 4.11 8.26
CA GLN A 78 -12.95 5.15 9.11
C GLN A 78 -14.46 5.27 8.88
N ASN A 79 -14.90 5.16 7.62
CA ASN A 79 -16.31 5.24 7.25
C ASN A 79 -16.78 3.90 6.67
N TRP A 80 -17.62 3.19 7.42
CA TRP A 80 -18.15 1.88 7.05
C TRP A 80 -19.23 1.95 5.99
N ASP A 81 -20.02 3.03 5.96
CA ASP A 81 -21.08 3.22 4.96
C ASP A 81 -20.45 3.42 3.57
N ASP A 82 -19.45 4.29 3.49
CA ASP A 82 -18.67 4.50 2.25
C ASP A 82 -17.91 3.23 1.84
N MET A 83 -17.41 2.44 2.81
CA MET A 83 -16.74 1.18 2.51
C MET A 83 -17.70 0.13 1.93
N GLY A 84 -18.97 0.12 2.38
CA GLY A 84 -20.03 -0.69 1.80
C GLY A 84 -20.21 -0.42 0.31
N HIS A 85 -20.28 0.85 -0.09
CA HIS A 85 -20.36 1.22 -1.51
C HIS A 85 -19.13 0.79 -2.32
N VAL A 86 -17.94 0.84 -1.72
CA VAL A 86 -16.70 0.33 -2.34
C VAL A 86 -16.75 -1.18 -2.54
N TRP A 87 -17.26 -1.94 -1.57
CA TRP A 87 -17.43 -3.39 -1.68
C TRP A 87 -18.53 -3.78 -2.65
N ASP A 88 -19.65 -3.06 -2.69
CA ASP A 88 -20.71 -3.26 -3.68
C ASP A 88 -20.15 -3.12 -5.11
N HIS A 89 -19.35 -2.07 -5.34
CA HIS A 89 -18.66 -1.86 -6.60
C HIS A 89 -17.68 -3.01 -6.91
N ALA A 90 -16.87 -3.44 -5.94
CA ALA A 90 -15.94 -4.54 -6.12
C ALA A 90 -16.63 -5.87 -6.48
N PHE A 91 -17.68 -6.25 -5.76
CA PHE A 91 -18.30 -7.57 -5.90
C PHE A 91 -19.29 -7.63 -7.07
N PHE A 92 -20.15 -6.62 -7.21
CA PHE A 92 -21.24 -6.66 -8.20
C PHE A 92 -20.86 -6.02 -9.54
N ASN A 93 -20.07 -4.95 -9.56
CA ASN A 93 -19.72 -4.27 -10.80
C ASN A 93 -18.46 -4.84 -11.44
N GLU A 94 -17.39 -4.96 -10.66
CA GLU A 94 -16.07 -5.38 -11.14
C GLU A 94 -15.99 -6.90 -11.29
N LEU A 95 -16.18 -7.65 -10.20
CA LEU A 95 -16.05 -9.11 -10.21
C LEU A 95 -17.29 -9.84 -10.74
N LYS A 96 -18.46 -9.21 -10.65
CA LYS A 96 -19.77 -9.76 -11.08
C LYS A 96 -20.04 -11.14 -10.47
N VAL A 97 -19.75 -11.29 -9.18
CA VAL A 97 -19.94 -12.52 -8.43
C VAL A 97 -21.19 -12.45 -7.58
N ASP A 98 -21.76 -13.62 -7.27
CA ASP A 98 -22.72 -13.76 -6.18
C ASP A 98 -21.95 -14.09 -4.89
N PRO A 99 -21.88 -13.16 -3.91
CA PRO A 99 -21.17 -13.40 -2.66
C PRO A 99 -21.63 -14.66 -1.91
N THR A 100 -22.91 -15.04 -2.02
CA THR A 100 -23.50 -16.15 -1.26
C THR A 100 -22.91 -17.51 -1.60
N ALA A 101 -22.45 -17.68 -2.85
CA ALA A 101 -21.83 -18.91 -3.33
C ALA A 101 -20.29 -18.89 -3.22
N CYS A 102 -19.71 -17.80 -2.73
CA CYS A 102 -18.28 -17.56 -2.72
C CYS A 102 -17.69 -17.55 -1.31
N LYS A 103 -16.38 -17.81 -1.24
CA LYS A 103 -15.55 -17.51 -0.07
C LYS A 103 -14.72 -16.25 -0.34
N ILE A 104 -14.33 -15.52 0.69
CA ILE A 104 -13.53 -14.31 0.55
C ILE A 104 -12.33 -14.27 1.50
N LEU A 105 -11.14 -13.99 0.94
CA LEU A 105 -9.94 -13.63 1.69
C LEU A 105 -9.77 -12.12 1.67
N LEU A 106 -9.77 -11.52 2.86
CA LEU A 106 -9.53 -10.10 3.08
C LEU A 106 -8.14 -9.88 3.68
N THR A 107 -7.54 -8.75 3.31
CA THR A 107 -6.24 -8.36 3.86
C THR A 107 -6.41 -7.42 5.04
N ASP A 108 -5.67 -7.65 6.13
CA ASP A 108 -5.64 -6.80 7.32
C ASP A 108 -4.35 -5.96 7.35
N PRO A 109 -4.44 -4.63 7.49
CA PRO A 109 -3.25 -3.81 7.68
C PRO A 109 -2.60 -4.10 9.05
N PRO A 110 -1.28 -3.90 9.18
CA PRO A 110 -0.61 -4.02 10.47
C PRO A 110 -1.23 -3.10 11.53
N LEU A 111 -1.34 -3.59 12.77
CA LEU A 111 -1.87 -2.86 13.93
C LEU A 111 -3.36 -2.45 13.80
N ASN A 112 -4.18 -3.20 13.05
CA ASN A 112 -5.62 -2.94 12.99
C ASN A 112 -6.31 -3.31 14.34
N PRO A 113 -7.14 -2.40 14.92
CA PRO A 113 -7.93 -2.71 16.10
C PRO A 113 -8.84 -3.91 15.89
N SER A 114 -8.98 -4.78 16.90
CA SER A 114 -9.83 -5.98 16.83
C SER A 114 -11.29 -5.64 16.47
N LYS A 115 -11.81 -4.52 16.98
CA LYS A 115 -13.16 -4.03 16.65
C LYS A 115 -13.39 -3.83 15.15
N ASN A 116 -12.36 -3.39 14.42
CA ASN A 116 -12.46 -3.22 12.97
C ASN A 116 -12.48 -4.57 12.27
N ARG A 117 -11.68 -5.53 12.74
CA ARG A 117 -11.70 -6.91 12.22
C ARG A 117 -13.06 -7.56 12.44
N GLU A 118 -13.63 -7.42 13.64
CA GLU A 118 -14.99 -7.87 13.99
C GLU A 118 -16.02 -7.27 13.04
N LYS A 119 -15.98 -5.95 12.83
CA LYS A 119 -16.94 -5.27 11.94
C LYS A 119 -16.78 -5.66 10.46
N MET A 120 -15.56 -5.93 10.00
CA MET A 120 -15.33 -6.48 8.65
C MET A 120 -16.01 -7.84 8.51
N VAL A 121 -15.82 -8.76 9.46
CA VAL A 121 -16.44 -10.09 9.42
C VAL A 121 -17.96 -10.02 9.50
N GLU A 122 -18.49 -9.21 10.42
CA GLU A 122 -19.93 -8.95 10.56
C GLU A 122 -20.53 -8.49 9.23
N THR A 123 -19.90 -7.51 8.57
CA THR A 123 -20.39 -7.00 7.27
C THR A 123 -20.38 -8.09 6.17
N MET A 124 -19.35 -8.93 6.14
CA MET A 124 -19.22 -9.97 5.12
C MET A 124 -20.25 -11.10 5.30
N PHE A 125 -20.59 -11.45 6.54
CA PHE A 125 -21.60 -12.49 6.80
C PHE A 125 -23.03 -11.96 6.84
N GLU A 126 -23.28 -10.79 7.45
CA GLU A 126 -24.65 -10.27 7.63
C GLU A 126 -25.16 -9.54 6.39
N THR A 127 -24.33 -8.68 5.79
CA THR A 127 -24.74 -7.90 4.60
C THR A 127 -24.56 -8.73 3.33
N TYR A 128 -23.37 -9.28 3.12
CA TYR A 128 -23.03 -9.97 1.87
C TYR A 128 -23.29 -11.48 1.89
N ASN A 129 -23.50 -12.09 3.06
CA ASN A 129 -23.84 -13.51 3.18
C ASN A 129 -22.80 -14.47 2.57
N PHE A 130 -21.50 -14.14 2.62
CA PHE A 130 -20.43 -15.02 2.11
C PHE A 130 -20.45 -16.40 2.77
N ALA A 131 -20.10 -17.44 2.01
CA ALA A 131 -20.06 -18.83 2.50
C ALA A 131 -18.90 -19.08 3.47
N GLY A 132 -17.79 -18.35 3.29
CA GLY A 132 -16.69 -18.37 4.24
C GLY A 132 -15.77 -17.15 4.10
N VAL A 133 -15.20 -16.72 5.22
CA VAL A 133 -14.36 -15.52 5.32
C VAL A 133 -13.02 -15.91 5.94
N PHE A 134 -11.94 -15.34 5.44
CA PHE A 134 -10.64 -15.40 6.07
C PHE A 134 -9.96 -14.04 6.03
N ILE A 135 -9.31 -13.65 7.12
CA ILE A 135 -8.60 -12.37 7.22
C ILE A 135 -7.12 -12.67 7.48
N GLN A 136 -6.24 -12.08 6.67
CA GLN A 136 -4.79 -12.26 6.84
C GLN A 136 -4.02 -10.95 6.79
N ILE A 137 -2.99 -10.85 7.63
CA ILE A 137 -2.10 -9.69 7.70
C ILE A 137 -1.35 -9.50 6.38
N GLN A 138 -1.35 -8.27 5.85
CA GLN A 138 -0.73 -7.90 4.57
C GLN A 138 0.74 -8.34 4.48
N ALA A 139 1.53 -8.08 5.52
CA ALA A 139 2.95 -8.46 5.55
C ALA A 139 3.18 -9.97 5.43
N VAL A 140 2.38 -10.78 6.13
CA VAL A 140 2.52 -12.24 6.06
C VAL A 140 2.23 -12.75 4.65
N LEU A 141 1.20 -12.21 3.98
CA LEU A 141 0.90 -12.54 2.59
C LEU A 141 2.07 -12.20 1.64
N THR A 142 2.75 -11.07 1.84
CA THR A 142 3.88 -10.70 0.97
C THR A 142 5.06 -11.67 1.06
N LEU A 143 5.33 -12.25 2.23
CA LEU A 143 6.36 -13.26 2.40
C LEU A 143 5.93 -14.59 1.77
N TYR A 144 4.66 -14.98 1.94
CA TYR A 144 4.12 -16.19 1.33
C TYR A 144 4.19 -16.14 -0.20
N ALA A 145 3.97 -14.97 -0.80
CA ALA A 145 4.13 -14.77 -2.24
C ALA A 145 5.57 -15.06 -2.73
N GLN A 146 6.57 -14.95 -1.86
CA GLN A 146 7.97 -15.29 -2.14
C GLN A 146 8.37 -16.69 -1.64
N GLY A 147 7.46 -17.44 -1.02
CA GLY A 147 7.76 -18.72 -0.40
C GLY A 147 8.64 -18.60 0.86
N LEU A 148 8.58 -17.46 1.54
CA LEU A 148 9.29 -17.22 2.80
C LEU A 148 8.30 -17.27 3.98
N LEU A 149 8.74 -17.83 5.10
CA LEU A 149 8.01 -17.80 6.38
C LEU A 149 8.60 -16.78 7.36
N THR A 150 9.88 -16.47 7.22
CA THR A 150 10.62 -15.53 8.07
C THR A 150 11.26 -14.45 7.22
N GLY A 151 11.09 -13.19 7.63
CA GLY A 151 11.62 -12.03 6.93
C GLY A 151 11.08 -10.72 7.49
N LEU A 152 11.68 -9.62 7.04
CA LEU A 152 11.22 -8.27 7.33
C LEU A 152 10.51 -7.72 6.09
N VAL A 153 9.25 -7.33 6.23
CA VAL A 153 8.49 -6.72 5.15
C VAL A 153 8.49 -5.21 5.30
N ILE A 154 8.84 -4.52 4.22
CA ILE A 154 8.69 -3.07 4.09
C ILE A 154 7.55 -2.84 3.10
N ASP A 155 6.37 -2.51 3.62
CA ASP A 155 5.20 -2.24 2.80
C ASP A 155 4.94 -0.73 2.75
N SER A 156 5.16 -0.12 1.59
CA SER A 156 4.94 1.32 1.38
C SER A 156 3.86 1.54 0.33
N GLY A 157 2.66 1.90 0.81
CA GLY A 157 1.46 2.07 0.00
C GLY A 157 1.21 3.52 -0.42
N ASP A 158 -0.07 3.91 -0.43
CA ASP A 158 -0.49 5.28 -0.73
C ASP A 158 -0.53 6.16 0.53
N GLY A 159 -1.12 5.66 1.63
CA GLY A 159 -1.27 6.45 2.87
C GLY A 159 -0.19 6.22 3.92
N VAL A 160 0.36 5.01 4.00
CA VAL A 160 1.22 4.58 5.12
C VAL A 160 2.35 3.67 4.66
N THR A 161 3.46 3.71 5.39
CA THR A 161 4.58 2.79 5.28
C THR A 161 4.71 1.99 6.58
N HIS A 162 4.77 0.66 6.46
CA HIS A 162 4.96 -0.26 7.57
C HIS A 162 6.25 -1.05 7.40
N VAL A 163 6.91 -1.31 8.52
CA VAL A 163 8.02 -2.24 8.64
C VAL A 163 7.58 -3.32 9.62
N VAL A 164 7.34 -4.52 9.12
CA VAL A 164 6.76 -5.63 9.88
C VAL A 164 7.73 -6.80 9.89
N PRO A 165 8.24 -7.20 11.07
CA PRO A 165 9.02 -8.42 11.20
C PRO A 165 8.07 -9.61 11.32
N VAL A 166 8.36 -10.66 10.56
CA VAL A 166 7.64 -11.93 10.59
C VAL A 166 8.66 -13.05 10.82
N VAL A 167 8.37 -13.94 11.77
CA VAL A 167 9.19 -15.13 12.06
C VAL A 167 8.26 -16.33 12.10
N ASP A 168 8.57 -17.35 11.31
CA ASP A 168 7.82 -18.59 11.18
C ASP A 168 6.32 -18.38 10.91
N GLY A 169 5.98 -17.35 10.13
CA GLY A 169 4.60 -16.96 9.80
C GLY A 169 3.91 -16.08 10.83
N TYR A 170 4.52 -15.84 12.00
CA TYR A 170 3.97 -14.97 13.03
C TYR A 170 4.53 -13.55 12.91
N SER A 171 3.63 -12.56 12.90
CA SER A 171 4.01 -11.15 12.98
C SER A 171 4.15 -10.70 14.43
N PHE A 172 5.01 -9.71 14.69
CA PHE A 172 5.21 -9.16 16.03
C PHE A 172 4.67 -7.72 16.10
N PRO A 173 3.44 -7.51 16.60
CA PRO A 173 2.81 -6.19 16.64
C PRO A 173 3.64 -5.15 17.42
N HIS A 174 4.26 -5.55 18.53
CA HIS A 174 5.05 -4.64 19.38
C HIS A 174 6.37 -4.17 18.74
N LEU A 175 6.86 -4.88 17.71
CA LEU A 175 8.08 -4.54 16.97
C LEU A 175 7.79 -3.90 15.61
N THR A 176 6.52 -3.91 15.19
CA THR A 176 6.08 -3.29 13.95
C THR A 176 6.26 -1.78 14.03
N LYS A 177 6.95 -1.20 13.05
CA LYS A 177 7.13 0.25 12.93
C LYS A 177 6.21 0.79 11.84
N ARG A 178 5.63 1.96 12.11
CA ARG A 178 4.70 2.64 11.21
C ARG A 178 5.13 4.08 11.00
N MET A 179 5.12 4.52 9.75
CA MET A 179 5.34 5.90 9.35
C MET A 179 4.16 6.35 8.48
N ASN A 180 3.54 7.47 8.84
CA ASN A 180 2.44 8.07 8.08
C ASN A 180 2.97 8.90 6.90
N VAL A 181 3.95 8.35 6.17
CA VAL A 181 4.53 8.94 4.96
C VAL A 181 4.56 7.85 3.90
N ALA A 182 4.00 8.14 2.73
CA ALA A 182 3.82 7.19 1.64
C ALA A 182 3.47 7.94 0.34
N GLY A 183 2.89 7.25 -0.64
CA GLY A 183 2.66 7.76 -2.00
C GLY A 183 1.88 9.07 -2.08
N ARG A 184 0.84 9.25 -1.26
CA ARG A 184 -0.01 10.46 -1.22
C ARG A 184 0.78 11.66 -0.72
N HIS A 185 1.52 11.48 0.37
CA HIS A 185 2.36 12.52 0.98
C HIS A 185 3.47 12.97 0.01
N ILE A 186 4.12 12.04 -0.68
CA ILE A 186 5.12 12.35 -1.71
C ILE A 186 4.49 13.13 -2.88
N THR A 187 3.27 12.78 -3.28
CA THR A 187 2.55 13.49 -4.35
C THR A 187 2.23 14.93 -3.92
N SER A 188 1.71 15.13 -2.71
CA SER A 188 1.46 16.46 -2.14
C SER A 188 2.74 17.29 -2.05
N TYR A 189 3.85 16.67 -1.62
CA TYR A 189 5.13 17.36 -1.55
C TYR A 189 5.66 17.74 -2.94
N LEU A 190 5.48 16.88 -3.95
CA LEU A 190 5.82 17.20 -5.33
C LEU A 190 4.99 18.38 -5.88
N VAL A 191 3.70 18.48 -5.53
CA VAL A 191 2.87 19.65 -5.88
C VAL A 191 3.50 20.93 -5.32
N ASP A 192 3.89 20.91 -4.05
CA ASP A 192 4.51 22.07 -3.39
C ASP A 192 5.87 22.42 -4.00
N LEU A 193 6.70 21.43 -4.37
CA LEU A 193 7.97 21.64 -5.07
C LEU A 193 7.78 22.24 -6.46
N LEU A 194 6.84 21.73 -7.25
CA LEU A 194 6.50 22.28 -8.57
C LEU A 194 5.95 23.71 -8.48
N SER A 195 5.17 23.99 -7.44
CA SER A 195 4.65 25.34 -7.15
C SER A 195 5.77 26.31 -6.83
N ARG A 196 6.77 25.90 -6.01
CA ARG A 196 7.96 26.72 -5.70
C ARG A 196 8.83 26.99 -6.94
N ARG A 197 8.81 26.09 -7.93
CA ARG A 197 9.47 26.30 -9.23
C ARG A 197 8.74 27.28 -10.16
N GLY A 198 7.51 27.66 -9.83
CA GLY A 198 6.70 28.61 -10.59
C GLY A 198 5.62 27.96 -11.47
N TYR A 199 5.37 26.66 -11.33
CA TYR A 199 4.21 26.02 -11.96
C TYR A 199 3.01 26.14 -11.02
N ALA A 200 2.01 26.95 -11.38
CA ALA A 200 0.79 27.11 -10.58
C ALA A 200 -0.07 25.83 -10.62
N MET A 201 0.30 24.85 -9.80
CA MET A 201 -0.42 23.59 -9.63
C MET A 201 -1.39 23.71 -8.45
N ASN A 202 -2.60 23.22 -8.61
CA ASN A 202 -3.57 23.14 -7.53
C ASN A 202 -3.50 21.77 -6.86
N ARG A 203 -3.45 21.75 -5.51
CA ARG A 203 -3.37 20.52 -4.70
C ARG A 203 -4.53 19.56 -4.93
N THR A 204 -5.71 20.02 -5.36
CA THR A 204 -6.90 19.16 -5.54
C THR A 204 -7.18 18.79 -6.98
N ALA A 205 -7.01 19.74 -7.93
CA ALA A 205 -7.32 19.53 -9.34
C ALA A 205 -6.17 18.81 -10.08
N ASP A 206 -4.93 19.16 -9.80
CA ASP A 206 -3.76 18.62 -10.50
C ASP A 206 -3.14 17.41 -9.80
N PHE A 207 -3.75 16.93 -8.70
CA PHE A 207 -3.20 15.86 -7.88
C PHE A 207 -2.93 14.57 -8.67
N GLU A 208 -3.88 14.15 -9.50
CA GLU A 208 -3.73 12.95 -10.35
C GLU A 208 -2.64 13.14 -11.42
N THR A 209 -2.60 14.31 -12.06
CA THR A 209 -1.54 14.65 -13.01
C THR A 209 -0.16 14.63 -12.36
N VAL A 210 -0.03 15.16 -11.14
CA VAL A 210 1.22 15.14 -10.38
C VAL A 210 1.57 13.74 -9.88
N ARG A 211 0.58 12.90 -9.56
CA ARG A 211 0.78 11.48 -9.27
C ARG A 211 1.38 10.74 -10.47
N GLU A 212 0.91 11.01 -11.69
CA GLU A 212 1.51 10.45 -12.89
C GLU A 212 2.94 10.94 -13.13
N ILE A 213 3.21 12.23 -12.91
CA ILE A 213 4.56 12.81 -13.00
C ILE A 213 5.49 12.08 -12.03
N LYS A 214 5.02 11.87 -10.78
CA LYS A 214 5.75 11.13 -9.75
C LYS A 214 6.07 9.71 -10.22
N GLU A 215 5.08 8.95 -10.69
CA GLU A 215 5.27 7.56 -11.12
C GLU A 215 6.18 7.43 -12.35
N LYS A 216 6.15 8.39 -13.28
CA LYS A 216 6.93 8.36 -14.54
C LYS A 216 8.35 8.91 -14.39
N LEU A 217 8.57 9.94 -13.57
CA LEU A 217 9.81 10.72 -13.57
C LEU A 217 10.60 10.64 -12.26
N CYS A 218 9.98 10.40 -11.11
CA CYS A 218 10.67 10.39 -9.83
C CYS A 218 11.50 9.12 -9.63
N TYR A 219 12.55 9.25 -8.83
CA TYR A 219 13.47 8.17 -8.48
C TYR A 219 14.17 8.52 -7.17
N ILE A 220 14.78 7.54 -6.51
CA ILE A 220 15.51 7.76 -5.27
C ILE A 220 17.01 7.87 -5.56
N SER A 221 17.59 8.98 -5.10
CA SER A 221 19.04 9.22 -5.19
C SER A 221 19.81 8.30 -4.26
N TYR A 222 20.92 7.72 -4.73
CA TYR A 222 21.85 6.95 -3.88
C TYR A 222 22.65 7.84 -2.93
N ASP A 223 22.99 9.05 -3.36
CA ASP A 223 23.63 10.09 -2.55
C ASP A 223 22.96 11.43 -2.83
N TYR A 224 22.04 11.81 -1.94
CA TYR A 224 21.24 13.01 -2.08
C TYR A 224 22.10 14.27 -2.25
N LYS A 225 23.19 14.42 -1.49
CA LYS A 225 24.03 15.64 -1.51
C LYS A 225 24.71 15.81 -2.86
N ARG A 226 25.29 14.72 -3.37
CA ARG A 226 25.97 14.71 -4.68
C ARG A 226 24.99 14.98 -5.82
N GLU A 227 23.82 14.36 -5.76
CA GLU A 227 22.79 14.51 -6.78
C GLU A 227 22.17 15.91 -6.78
N TYR A 228 22.02 16.51 -5.60
CA TYR A 228 21.61 17.90 -5.43
C TYR A 228 22.61 18.89 -6.04
N GLN A 229 23.92 18.71 -5.79
CA GLN A 229 24.97 19.53 -6.42
C GLN A 229 24.93 19.43 -7.94
N LEU A 230 24.81 18.21 -8.47
CA LEU A 230 24.73 17.97 -9.89
C LEU A 230 23.48 18.61 -10.53
N GLY A 231 22.36 18.66 -9.81
CA GLY A 231 21.15 19.38 -10.23
C GLY A 231 21.27 20.91 -10.24
N LEU A 232 22.19 21.48 -9.44
CA LEU A 232 22.50 22.92 -9.45
C LEU A 232 23.50 23.28 -10.55
N GLU A 233 24.49 22.42 -10.78
CA GLU A 233 25.60 22.67 -11.72
C GLU A 233 25.26 22.30 -13.16
N THR A 234 24.32 21.37 -13.37
CA THR A 234 24.02 20.80 -14.69
C THR A 234 22.52 20.67 -14.95
N THR A 235 22.16 20.51 -16.22
CA THR A 235 20.76 20.31 -16.65
C THR A 235 20.43 18.85 -16.96
N ILE A 236 21.33 17.90 -16.68
CA ILE A 236 21.15 16.49 -17.09
C ILE A 236 19.96 15.81 -16.40
N LEU A 237 19.58 16.30 -15.22
CA LEU A 237 18.44 15.78 -14.46
C LEU A 237 17.09 16.30 -14.96
N VAL A 238 17.09 17.37 -15.77
CA VAL A 238 15.88 17.99 -16.27
C VAL A 238 15.22 17.10 -17.31
N LYS A 239 13.95 16.75 -17.05
CA LYS A 239 13.08 16.02 -17.98
C LYS A 239 11.84 16.86 -18.28
N ASN A 240 11.40 16.78 -19.52
CA ASN A 240 10.18 17.43 -19.97
C ASN A 240 9.00 16.49 -19.72
N TYR A 241 7.87 17.04 -19.26
CA TYR A 241 6.60 16.35 -19.14
C TYR A 241 5.50 17.15 -19.82
N THR A 242 4.65 16.49 -20.60
CA THR A 242 3.51 17.15 -21.27
C THR A 242 2.27 16.97 -20.40
N LEU A 243 1.69 18.07 -19.94
CA LEU A 243 0.45 18.10 -19.19
C LEU A 243 -0.75 17.77 -20.09
N PRO A 244 -1.91 17.40 -19.50
CA PRO A 244 -3.13 17.10 -20.27
C PRO A 244 -3.62 18.26 -21.14
N ASP A 245 -3.32 19.51 -20.75
CA ASP A 245 -3.64 20.73 -21.52
C ASP A 245 -2.65 21.01 -22.66
N GLY A 246 -1.66 20.14 -22.88
CA GLY A 246 -0.61 20.27 -23.89
C GLY A 246 0.59 21.12 -23.46
N ARG A 247 0.59 21.73 -22.27
CA ARG A 247 1.74 22.51 -21.78
C ARG A 247 2.89 21.59 -21.41
N VAL A 248 4.12 21.99 -21.74
CA VAL A 248 5.31 21.22 -21.39
C VAL A 248 5.98 21.84 -20.15
N ILE A 249 6.06 21.08 -19.08
CA ILE A 249 6.77 21.46 -17.85
C ILE A 249 8.14 20.78 -17.78
N LYS A 250 9.07 21.39 -17.06
CA LYS A 250 10.43 20.90 -16.85
C LYS A 250 10.61 20.50 -15.39
N VAL A 251 10.78 19.21 -15.15
CA VAL A 251 11.00 18.64 -13.80
C VAL A 251 12.47 18.25 -13.68
N GLY A 252 13.18 18.80 -12.69
CA GLY A 252 14.61 18.60 -12.46
C GLY A 252 14.87 17.95 -11.10
N THR A 253 15.36 18.74 -10.14
CA THR A 253 15.74 18.24 -8.81
C THR A 253 14.56 17.71 -8.00
N GLU A 254 13.34 18.14 -8.31
CA GLU A 254 12.11 17.68 -7.65
C GLU A 254 11.90 16.18 -7.81
N ARG A 255 12.48 15.59 -8.87
CA ARG A 255 12.38 14.16 -9.20
C ARG A 255 12.91 13.25 -8.09
N PHE A 256 14.01 13.63 -7.44
CA PHE A 256 14.58 12.87 -6.33
C PHE A 256 14.35 13.52 -4.97
N GLN A 257 14.11 14.84 -4.92
CA GLN A 257 13.71 15.52 -3.68
C GLN A 257 12.37 15.03 -3.14
N ALA A 258 11.37 14.82 -4.00
CA ALA A 258 10.05 14.40 -3.56
C ALA A 258 10.08 13.04 -2.80
N PRO A 259 10.67 11.96 -3.35
CA PRO A 259 10.74 10.68 -2.65
C PRO A 259 11.78 10.64 -1.52
N GLU A 260 12.66 11.64 -1.38
CA GLU A 260 13.57 11.74 -0.23
C GLU A 260 12.79 11.86 1.10
N ALA A 261 11.55 12.34 1.07
CA ALA A 261 10.66 12.36 2.24
C ALA A 261 10.42 10.97 2.87
N LEU A 262 10.69 9.86 2.15
CA LEU A 262 10.65 8.51 2.73
C LEU A 262 11.84 8.23 3.66
N PHE A 263 12.98 8.89 3.45
CA PHE A 263 14.19 8.74 4.26
C PHE A 263 14.36 9.90 5.24
N THR A 264 13.80 11.07 4.95
CA THR A 264 13.79 12.23 5.83
C THR A 264 12.37 12.81 5.94
N PRO A 265 11.53 12.25 6.82
CA PRO A 265 10.15 12.69 7.03
C PRO A 265 10.01 14.18 7.42
N ASP A 266 11.05 14.73 8.06
CA ASP A 266 11.10 16.15 8.44
C ASP A 266 10.91 17.12 7.25
N LEU A 267 11.22 16.68 6.01
CA LEU A 267 11.04 17.50 4.81
C LEU A 267 9.57 17.87 4.52
N ILE A 268 8.63 17.11 5.09
CA ILE A 268 7.19 17.32 4.96
C ILE A 268 6.54 17.59 6.32
N ASP A 269 7.32 18.10 7.28
CA ASP A 269 6.88 18.41 8.64
C ASP A 269 6.28 17.21 9.41
N VAL A 270 6.74 15.99 9.09
CA VAL A 270 6.37 14.78 9.81
C VAL A 270 7.52 14.37 10.71
N GLU A 271 7.30 14.41 12.02
CA GLU A 271 8.27 13.90 12.99
C GLU A 271 8.33 12.37 12.92
N GLY A 272 9.54 11.81 12.77
CA GLY A 272 9.76 10.37 12.85
C GLY A 272 11.02 9.87 12.17
N ASP A 273 11.33 8.60 12.43
CA ASP A 273 12.43 7.89 11.78
C ASP A 273 12.12 7.67 10.28
N GLY A 274 13.11 7.85 9.41
CA GLY A 274 13.01 7.49 8.00
C GLY A 274 12.92 5.97 7.78
N MET A 275 12.58 5.55 6.55
CA MET A 275 12.37 4.14 6.19
C MET A 275 13.57 3.24 6.59
N ALA A 276 14.81 3.66 6.32
CA ALA A 276 15.99 2.86 6.65
C ALA A 276 16.21 2.74 8.17
N ASP A 277 15.99 3.84 8.90
CA ASP A 277 16.13 3.88 10.36
C ASP A 277 15.06 3.03 11.04
N MET A 278 13.83 3.06 10.53
CA MET A 278 12.76 2.15 10.97
C MET A 278 13.13 0.68 10.79
N VAL A 279 13.69 0.33 9.63
CA VAL A 279 14.16 -1.03 9.33
C VAL A 279 15.25 -1.46 10.29
N PHE A 280 16.29 -0.65 10.43
CA PHE A 280 17.39 -0.93 11.33
C PHE A 280 16.90 -1.10 12.77
N ARG A 281 16.08 -0.18 13.26
CA ARG A 281 15.52 -0.21 14.62
C ARG A 281 14.63 -1.44 14.84
N CYS A 282 13.76 -1.78 13.89
CA CYS A 282 12.92 -2.96 13.97
C CYS A 282 13.76 -4.24 14.12
N ILE A 283 14.84 -4.38 13.34
CA ILE A 283 15.75 -5.53 13.45
C ILE A 283 16.56 -5.50 14.75
N GLN A 284 16.96 -4.32 15.25
CA GLN A 284 17.74 -4.23 16.51
C GLN A 284 16.91 -4.46 17.76
N GLU A 285 15.61 -4.20 17.74
CA GLU A 285 14.70 -4.50 18.85
C GLU A 285 14.31 -5.98 18.90
N MET A 286 14.53 -6.73 17.81
CA MET A 286 14.31 -8.18 17.74
C MET A 286 15.35 -8.98 18.55
N ASP A 287 15.00 -10.22 18.89
CA ASP A 287 15.93 -11.16 19.53
C ASP A 287 17.16 -11.42 18.66
N ILE A 288 18.33 -11.51 19.30
CA ILE A 288 19.64 -11.58 18.62
C ILE A 288 19.70 -12.73 17.60
N ASP A 289 19.08 -13.87 17.94
CA ASP A 289 19.07 -15.07 17.10
C ASP A 289 18.33 -14.86 15.77
N ASN A 290 17.31 -14.01 15.77
CA ASN A 290 16.48 -13.75 14.58
C ASN A 290 17.04 -12.62 13.70
N ARG A 291 17.86 -11.71 14.24
CA ARG A 291 18.32 -10.50 13.52
C ARG A 291 19.01 -10.82 12.21
N MET A 292 19.91 -11.81 12.22
CA MET A 292 20.66 -12.19 11.02
C MET A 292 19.77 -12.78 9.92
N MET A 293 18.69 -13.45 10.30
CA MET A 293 17.70 -13.98 9.35
C MET A 293 16.89 -12.85 8.74
N LEU A 294 16.49 -11.85 9.54
CA LEU A 294 15.76 -10.68 9.07
C LEU A 294 16.60 -9.82 8.10
N TYR A 295 17.91 -9.63 8.36
CA TYR A 295 18.81 -8.95 7.42
C TYR A 295 18.96 -9.69 6.08
N GLN A 296 18.83 -11.02 6.08
CA GLN A 296 18.94 -11.84 4.86
C GLN A 296 17.65 -11.90 4.05
N HIS A 297 16.53 -11.46 4.61
CA HIS A 297 15.21 -11.57 4.00
C HIS A 297 14.41 -10.29 4.22
N ILE A 298 14.93 -9.16 3.72
CA ILE A 298 14.16 -7.91 3.66
C ILE A 298 13.39 -7.89 2.35
N VAL A 299 12.06 -7.86 2.41
CA VAL A 299 11.18 -7.89 1.24
C VAL A 299 10.47 -6.56 1.07
N LEU A 300 10.55 -5.99 -0.13
CA LEU A 300 9.84 -4.77 -0.50
C LEU A 300 8.46 -5.09 -1.06
N SER A 301 7.44 -4.37 -0.57
CA SER A 301 6.05 -4.43 -1.03
C SER A 301 5.45 -3.03 -1.17
N GLY A 302 4.46 -2.90 -2.06
CA GLY A 302 3.65 -1.70 -2.19
C GLY A 302 4.15 -0.73 -3.27
N GLY A 303 3.23 0.09 -3.78
CA GLY A 303 3.48 0.94 -4.94
C GLY A 303 4.59 1.98 -4.74
N SER A 304 4.79 2.48 -3.52
CA SER A 304 5.81 3.48 -3.22
C SER A 304 7.22 2.89 -3.09
N THR A 305 7.39 1.57 -3.17
CA THR A 305 8.71 0.91 -3.29
C THR A 305 9.17 0.74 -4.74
N MET A 306 8.38 1.22 -5.72
CA MET A 306 8.69 1.08 -7.15
C MET A 306 9.67 2.13 -7.67
N TYR A 307 10.07 3.12 -6.85
CA TYR A 307 11.05 4.12 -7.28
C TYR A 307 12.38 3.47 -7.68
N PRO A 308 12.93 3.82 -8.86
CA PRO A 308 14.28 3.40 -9.22
C PRO A 308 15.29 3.88 -8.18
N GLY A 309 16.21 3.00 -7.78
CA GLY A 309 17.26 3.31 -6.79
C GLY A 309 16.87 3.09 -5.32
N LEU A 310 15.59 2.87 -4.99
CA LEU A 310 15.15 2.61 -3.61
C LEU A 310 15.87 1.41 -2.96
N PRO A 311 15.98 0.23 -3.60
CA PRO A 311 16.68 -0.91 -2.98
C PRO A 311 18.14 -0.60 -2.67
N SER A 312 18.86 0.03 -3.61
CA SER A 312 20.29 0.38 -3.45
C SER A 312 20.52 1.46 -2.39
N ARG A 313 19.64 2.45 -2.29
CA ARG A 313 19.70 3.50 -1.26
C ARG A 313 19.43 2.89 0.12
N LEU A 314 18.43 2.04 0.23
CA LEU A 314 18.08 1.35 1.47
C LEU A 314 19.22 0.44 1.94
N GLU A 315 19.85 -0.31 1.02
CA GLU A 315 21.02 -1.14 1.31
C GLU A 315 22.16 -0.32 1.89
N LYS A 316 22.50 0.80 1.24
CA LYS A 316 23.55 1.72 1.71
C LYS A 316 23.26 2.22 3.13
N GLU A 317 22.07 2.74 3.39
CA GLU A 317 21.75 3.32 4.70
C GLU A 317 21.74 2.27 5.81
N ILE A 318 21.21 1.06 5.55
CA ILE A 318 21.26 -0.03 6.52
C ILE A 318 22.71 -0.41 6.84
N LEU A 319 23.58 -0.50 5.82
CA LEU A 319 25.00 -0.79 6.02
C LEU A 319 25.71 0.32 6.80
N ASP A 320 25.43 1.58 6.50
CA ASP A 320 26.00 2.72 7.21
C ASP A 320 25.58 2.72 8.69
N ARG A 321 24.30 2.49 8.99
CA ARG A 321 23.79 2.34 10.37
C ARG A 321 24.37 1.14 11.09
N TYR A 322 24.49 0.00 10.42
CA TYR A 322 25.10 -1.20 10.99
C TYR A 322 26.59 -0.97 11.33
N LEU A 323 27.31 -0.28 10.45
CA LEU A 323 28.71 0.08 10.67
C LEU A 323 28.87 1.02 11.86
N GLU A 324 28.02 2.05 11.95
CA GLU A 324 28.05 3.05 13.01
C GLU A 324 27.67 2.46 14.38
N VAL A 325 26.52 1.79 14.46
CA VAL A 325 25.91 1.39 15.73
C VAL A 325 26.40 0.02 16.21
N VAL A 326 26.47 -0.97 15.32
CA VAL A 326 26.80 -2.37 15.70
C VAL A 326 28.31 -2.59 15.68
N LEU A 327 28.96 -2.21 14.58
CA LEU A 327 30.39 -2.45 14.39
C LEU A 327 31.28 -1.34 14.96
N LYS A 328 30.70 -0.22 15.41
CA LYS A 328 31.42 0.93 15.98
C LYS A 328 32.59 1.41 15.10
N GLY A 329 32.36 1.42 13.78
CA GLY A 329 33.34 1.82 12.77
C GLY A 329 34.27 0.72 12.25
N ASN A 330 34.17 -0.53 12.74
CA ASN A 330 34.99 -1.64 12.25
C ASN A 330 34.48 -2.17 10.89
N LYS A 331 35.13 -1.74 9.81
CA LYS A 331 34.76 -2.10 8.43
C LYS A 331 34.93 -3.58 8.08
N ASP A 332 35.83 -4.31 8.76
CA ASP A 332 36.07 -5.72 8.45
C ASP A 332 34.89 -6.62 8.87
N GLY A 333 34.12 -6.18 9.87
CA GLY A 333 32.91 -6.86 10.32
C GLY A 333 31.77 -6.81 9.28
N LEU A 334 31.79 -5.85 8.36
CA LEU A 334 30.72 -5.67 7.37
C LEU A 334 30.64 -6.86 6.41
N LYS A 335 31.78 -7.49 6.11
CA LYS A 335 31.85 -8.70 5.26
C LYS A 335 31.12 -9.90 5.85
N LYS A 336 30.85 -9.91 7.16
CA LYS A 336 30.11 -10.97 7.84
C LYS A 336 28.60 -10.77 7.76
N LEU A 337 28.13 -9.55 7.52
CA LEU A 337 26.72 -9.26 7.36
C LEU A 337 26.26 -9.70 5.96
N ARG A 338 25.32 -10.63 5.92
CA ARG A 338 24.62 -11.00 4.69
C ARG A 338 23.34 -10.19 4.60
N LEU A 339 23.45 -8.97 4.10
CA LEU A 339 22.29 -8.12 3.82
C LEU A 339 21.71 -8.51 2.46
N ARG A 340 20.41 -8.75 2.39
CA ARG A 340 19.70 -8.98 1.13
C ARG A 340 18.35 -8.29 1.17
N ILE A 341 18.17 -7.38 0.22
CA ILE A 341 16.91 -6.69 -0.03
C ILE A 341 16.35 -7.28 -1.32
N GLU A 342 15.19 -7.90 -1.20
CA GLU A 342 14.47 -8.52 -2.30
C GLU A 342 13.44 -7.53 -2.85
N ASP A 343 13.61 -7.16 -4.10
CA ASP A 343 12.77 -6.19 -4.81
C ASP A 343 12.05 -6.83 -6.01
N PRO A 344 11.18 -7.85 -5.81
CA PRO A 344 10.53 -8.54 -6.92
C PRO A 344 9.82 -7.56 -7.86
N PRO A 345 9.82 -7.80 -9.18
CA PRO A 345 9.29 -6.85 -10.16
C PRO A 345 7.77 -6.63 -10.02
N ARG A 346 7.06 -7.59 -9.40
CA ARG A 346 5.61 -7.52 -9.13
C ARG A 346 5.26 -6.96 -7.75
N ARG A 347 6.22 -6.32 -7.05
CA ARG A 347 6.06 -5.81 -5.68
C ARG A 347 4.91 -4.83 -5.44
N LYS A 348 4.42 -4.15 -6.48
CA LYS A 348 3.24 -3.28 -6.42
C LYS A 348 1.98 -4.01 -5.91
N HIS A 349 1.83 -5.30 -6.19
CA HIS A 349 0.63 -6.09 -5.88
C HIS A 349 0.95 -7.37 -5.09
N MET A 350 2.09 -7.41 -4.37
CA MET A 350 2.54 -8.63 -3.67
C MET A 350 1.58 -9.10 -2.58
N VAL A 351 0.93 -8.17 -1.88
CA VAL A 351 -0.10 -8.50 -0.89
C VAL A 351 -1.23 -9.31 -1.55
N TYR A 352 -1.78 -8.81 -2.66
CA TYR A 352 -2.82 -9.50 -3.42
C TYR A 352 -2.32 -10.85 -3.96
N LEU A 353 -1.11 -10.90 -4.54
CA LEU A 353 -0.54 -12.14 -5.08
C LEU A 353 -0.39 -13.20 -3.99
N GLY A 354 0.08 -12.82 -2.80
CA GLY A 354 0.19 -13.71 -1.65
C GLY A 354 -1.17 -14.22 -1.20
N GLY A 355 -2.18 -13.35 -1.17
CA GLY A 355 -3.57 -13.71 -0.90
C GLY A 355 -4.12 -14.69 -1.94
N ALA A 356 -3.89 -14.44 -3.23
CA ALA A 356 -4.33 -15.30 -4.33
C ALA A 356 -3.68 -16.68 -4.29
N VAL A 357 -2.40 -16.77 -3.95
CA VAL A 357 -1.67 -18.04 -3.77
C VAL A 357 -2.20 -18.78 -2.55
N LEU A 358 -2.30 -18.12 -1.39
CA LEU A 358 -2.80 -18.72 -0.14
C LEU A 358 -4.24 -19.23 -0.29
N ALA A 359 -5.13 -18.38 -0.81
CA ALA A 359 -6.52 -18.73 -1.08
C ALA A 359 -6.64 -19.87 -2.11
N GLY A 360 -5.73 -19.92 -3.09
CA GLY A 360 -5.69 -20.99 -4.09
C GLY A 360 -5.31 -22.34 -3.49
N ILE A 361 -4.34 -22.35 -2.57
CA ILE A 361 -3.88 -23.57 -1.88
C ILE A 361 -4.92 -24.04 -0.85
N MET A 362 -5.54 -23.11 -0.11
CA MET A 362 -6.43 -23.43 1.02
C MET A 362 -7.91 -23.51 0.63
N LYS A 363 -8.25 -23.42 -0.66
CA LYS A 363 -9.63 -23.40 -1.15
C LYS A 363 -10.51 -24.55 -0.63
N ASP A 364 -9.95 -25.75 -0.62
CA ASP A 364 -10.64 -27.00 -0.27
C ASP A 364 -10.40 -27.42 1.20
N ALA A 365 -9.68 -26.61 1.99
CA ALA A 365 -9.41 -26.86 3.41
C ALA A 365 -10.51 -26.19 4.28
N PRO A 366 -11.52 -26.92 4.77
CA PRO A 366 -12.63 -26.30 5.51
C PRO A 366 -12.18 -25.65 6.82
N GLU A 367 -11.17 -26.20 7.50
CA GLU A 367 -10.64 -25.69 8.77
C GLU A 367 -9.98 -24.30 8.65
N PHE A 368 -9.56 -23.92 7.44
CA PHE A 368 -8.92 -22.63 7.19
C PHE A 368 -9.92 -21.48 7.09
N TRP A 369 -11.14 -21.75 6.62
CA TRP A 369 -12.15 -20.73 6.39
C TRP A 369 -13.07 -20.64 7.60
N ILE A 370 -13.34 -19.43 8.09
CA ILE A 370 -14.45 -19.23 9.01
C ILE A 370 -15.72 -19.43 8.20
N SER A 371 -16.52 -20.43 8.57
CA SER A 371 -17.79 -20.71 7.91
C SER A 371 -18.87 -19.75 8.42
N ARG A 372 -19.94 -19.58 7.65
CA ARG A 372 -21.11 -18.85 8.14
C ARG A 372 -21.77 -19.53 9.35
N GLU A 373 -21.72 -20.86 9.42
CA GLU A 373 -22.26 -21.64 10.54
C GLU A 373 -21.48 -21.32 11.83
N ASP A 374 -20.14 -21.30 11.75
CA ASP A 374 -19.26 -20.90 12.86
C ASP A 374 -19.59 -19.48 13.36
N TYR A 375 -19.84 -18.55 12.44
CA TYR A 375 -20.21 -17.17 12.80
C TYR A 375 -21.58 -17.09 13.48
N LEU A 376 -22.57 -17.88 13.05
CA LEU A 376 -23.90 -17.89 13.67
C LEU A 376 -23.89 -18.53 15.07
N GLU A 377 -22.97 -19.46 15.32
CA GLU A 377 -22.82 -20.12 16.63
C GLU A 377 -21.97 -19.30 17.62
N GLU A 378 -20.81 -18.81 17.20
CA GLU A 378 -19.83 -18.14 18.07
C GLU A 378 -19.85 -16.61 17.96
N GLY A 379 -20.60 -16.05 17.01
CA GLY A 379 -20.57 -14.62 16.70
C GLY A 379 -19.19 -14.18 16.21
N THR A 380 -18.73 -13.01 16.67
CA THR A 380 -17.42 -12.47 16.31
C THR A 380 -16.24 -13.18 16.99
N ALA A 381 -16.49 -14.08 17.94
CA ALA A 381 -15.43 -14.84 18.64
C ALA A 381 -14.71 -15.85 17.72
N CYS A 382 -15.31 -16.21 16.58
CA CYS A 382 -14.71 -17.08 15.56
C CYS A 382 -13.39 -16.52 15.00
N LEU A 383 -13.15 -15.21 15.15
CA LEU A 383 -11.91 -14.54 14.75
C LEU A 383 -10.67 -15.04 15.50
N ASN A 384 -10.82 -15.70 16.65
CA ASN A 384 -9.68 -16.33 17.34
C ASN A 384 -9.01 -17.44 16.51
N LYS A 385 -9.70 -17.95 15.47
CA LYS A 385 -9.13 -18.89 14.50
C LYS A 385 -8.24 -18.20 13.44
N CYS A 386 -8.32 -16.88 13.32
CA CYS A 386 -7.53 -16.06 12.40
C CYS A 386 -6.44 -15.30 13.16
N GLY A 387 -5.23 -15.88 13.22
CA GLY A 387 -3.96 -15.17 13.45
C GLY A 387 -3.80 -14.39 14.75
#